data_AF-A0A415DX90-F1
#
_entry.id   AF-A0A415DX90-F1
#
_cell.length_a   1.000
_cell.length_b   1.000
_cell.length_c   1.000
_cell.angle_alpha   90.00
_cell.angle_beta   90.00
_cell.angle_gamma   90.00
#
_symmetry.space_group_name_H-M   'P 1'
#
loop_
_entity.id
_entity.type
_entity.pdbx_description
1 polymer ?
#
loop_
_entity_poly.entity_id
_entity_poly.type
_entity_poly.pdbx_seq_one_letter_code
_entity_poly.pdbx_strand_id
1 'polypeptide(L)'
;MICIKDEIYGDNGTGVKALPEGYVSVGQIEEKVSNVQPMIKRSYVSNTLNVGTEIFTSQDNPNKIYLEIDNSKYVEYIRLPEAYTE
;
A
#
# COMPACT_ATOMS: atom_id res chain seq x y z
N MET A 1 -0.48 1.50 -7.25
CA MET A 1 0.53 0.59 -6.68
C MET A 1 1.30 1.32 -5.60
N ILE A 2 1.83 0.57 -4.63
CA ILE A 2 2.60 1.07 -3.49
C ILE A 2 3.81 0.16 -3.26
N CYS A 3 4.95 0.74 -2.93
CA CYS A 3 6.16 0.00 -2.56
C CYS A 3 6.49 0.28 -1.08
N ILE A 4 6.61 -0.78 -0.29
CA ILE A 4 6.93 -0.73 1.14
C ILE A 4 8.09 -1.70 1.38
N LYS A 5 9.24 -1.20 1.86
CA LYS A 5 10.42 -2.04 2.16
C LYS A 5 10.76 -3.01 1.02
N ASP A 6 10.89 -2.48 -0.19
CA ASP A 6 11.18 -3.22 -1.44
C ASP A 6 10.08 -4.16 -1.95
N GLU A 7 8.93 -4.22 -1.27
CA GLU A 7 7.78 -5.03 -1.66
C GLU A 7 6.72 -4.19 -2.36
N ILE A 8 6.25 -4.66 -3.52
CA ILE A 8 5.21 -3.97 -4.28
C ILE A 8 3.84 -4.57 -3.97
N TYR A 9 2.88 -3.70 -3.70
CA TYR A 9 1.48 -4.05 -3.52
C TYR A 9 0.61 -3.36 -4.57
N GLY A 10 -0.33 -4.13 -5.11
CA GLY A 10 -1.32 -3.70 -6.08
C GLY A 10 -2.68 -3.53 -5.42
N ASP A 11 -3.45 -2.57 -5.92
CA ASP A 11 -4.85 -2.38 -5.54
C ASP A 11 -5.65 -3.62 -5.96
N ASN A 12 -6.40 -4.21 -5.03
CA ASN A 12 -7.24 -5.39 -5.30
C ASN A 12 -8.73 -5.02 -5.51
N GLY A 13 -9.03 -3.74 -5.73
CA GLY A 13 -10.39 -3.22 -5.92
C GLY A 13 -11.32 -3.36 -4.71
N THR A 14 -10.79 -3.80 -3.56
CA THR A 14 -11.59 -4.14 -2.37
C THR A 14 -11.49 -3.03 -1.34
N GLY A 15 -12.58 -2.31 -1.12
CA GLY A 15 -12.71 -1.30 -0.06
C GLY A 15 -13.47 -1.85 1.14
N VAL A 16 -12.97 -1.58 2.35
CA VAL A 16 -13.62 -1.91 3.63
C VAL A 16 -13.90 -0.63 4.43
N LYS A 17 -14.99 -0.64 5.20
CA LYS A 17 -15.41 0.50 6.04
C LYS A 17 -14.77 0.51 7.43
N ALA A 18 -14.04 -0.54 7.77
CA ALA A 18 -13.33 -0.68 9.03
C ALA A 18 -12.06 -1.50 8.80
N LEU A 19 -10.98 -1.12 9.47
CA LEU A 19 -9.74 -1.87 9.42
C LEU A 19 -9.95 -3.23 10.12
N PRO A 20 -9.57 -4.36 9.49
CA PRO A 20 -9.66 -5.66 10.14
C PRO A 20 -8.77 -5.73 11.39
N GLU A 21 -9.14 -6.59 12.34
CA GLU A 21 -8.33 -6.83 13.54
C GLU A 21 -6.92 -7.34 13.17
N GLY A 22 -5.92 -6.95 13.98
CA GLY A 22 -4.52 -7.37 13.79
C GLY A 22 -3.74 -6.54 12.77
N TYR A 23 -4.34 -5.53 12.15
CA TYR A 23 -3.63 -4.55 11.33
C TYR A 23 -3.27 -3.31 12.15
N VAL A 24 -2.01 -2.88 12.02
CA VAL A 24 -1.45 -1.73 12.76
C VAL A 24 -0.81 -0.73 11.80
N SER A 25 -0.92 0.56 12.12
CA SER A 25 -0.27 1.62 11.36
C SER A 25 1.25 1.49 11.48
N VAL A 26 1.94 1.42 10.35
CA VAL A 26 3.41 1.26 10.28
C VAL A 26 4.12 2.45 9.67
N GLY A 27 3.37 3.41 9.15
CA GLY A 27 3.89 4.59 8.47
C GLY A 27 2.87 5.19 7.51
N GLN A 28 3.34 6.14 6.73
CA GLN A 28 2.55 6.85 5.73
C GLN A 28 3.32 6.89 4.41
N ILE A 29 2.61 7.12 3.30
CA ILE A 29 3.26 7.43 2.02
C ILE A 29 4.10 8.68 2.18
N GLU A 30 5.40 8.57 1.89
CA GLU A 30 6.35 9.68 1.98
C GLU A 30 6.52 10.40 0.64
N GLU A 31 6.39 9.66 -0.48
CA GLU A 31 6.62 10.21 -1.81
C GLU A 31 5.59 9.67 -2.81
N LYS A 32 5.07 10.58 -3.65
CA LYS A 32 4.21 10.25 -4.78
C LYS A 32 5.06 10.25 -6.05
N VAL A 33 5.21 9.09 -6.67
CA VAL A 33 5.94 8.92 -7.93
C VAL A 33 4.99 8.96 -9.14
N SER A 34 5.58 9.10 -10.32
CA SER A 34 4.81 9.12 -11.57
C SER A 34 4.21 7.75 -11.90
N ASN A 35 2.97 7.71 -12.39
CA ASN A 35 2.29 6.49 -12.81
C ASN A 35 2.62 6.05 -14.26
N VAL A 36 3.47 6.81 -14.96
CA VAL A 36 3.94 6.46 -16.33
C VAL A 36 5.32 5.82 -16.35
N GLN A 37 5.97 5.68 -15.19
CA GLN A 37 7.27 5.04 -15.06
C GLN A 37 7.17 3.76 -14.22
N PRO A 38 8.08 2.78 -14.40
CA PRO A 38 8.16 1.61 -13.54
C PRO A 38 8.27 2.01 -12.07
N MET A 39 7.69 1.19 -11.19
CA MET A 39 7.70 1.47 -9.77
C MET A 39 9.13 1.40 -9.22
N ILE A 40 9.61 2.49 -8.63
CA ILE A 40 10.94 2.55 -8.05
C ILE A 40 10.91 1.81 -6.70
N LYS A 41 11.84 0.88 -6.49
CA LYS A 41 12.06 0.22 -5.20
C LYS A 41 12.64 1.24 -4.20
N ARG A 42 11.75 1.91 -3.47
CA ARG A 42 12.04 2.73 -2.29
C ARG A 42 10.96 2.49 -1.25
N SER A 43 11.25 2.75 0.01
CA SER A 43 10.25 2.62 1.06
C SER A 43 9.17 3.71 0.94
N TYR A 44 7.91 3.33 1.13
CA TYR A 44 6.76 4.21 1.29
C TYR A 44 6.46 5.14 0.10
N VAL A 45 6.64 4.63 -1.11
CA VAL A 45 6.31 5.34 -2.37
C VAL A 45 5.04 4.79 -2.99
N SER A 46 4.20 5.68 -3.54
CA SER A 46 3.02 5.30 -4.33
C SER A 46 2.94 6.07 -5.63
N ASN A 47 2.43 5.44 -6.69
CA ASN A 47 2.11 6.11 -7.94
C ASN A 47 0.65 6.57 -8.04
N THR A 48 -0.21 6.14 -7.10
CA THR A 48 -1.65 6.39 -7.12
C THR A 48 -2.11 7.23 -5.93
N LEU A 49 -1.49 7.03 -4.77
CA LEU A 49 -1.90 7.63 -3.51
C LEU A 49 -1.19 8.96 -3.25
N ASN A 50 -1.76 9.75 -2.35
CA ASN A 50 -1.16 11.01 -1.94
C ASN A 50 -0.18 10.78 -0.79
N VAL A 51 0.79 11.69 -0.67
CA VAL A 51 1.69 11.74 0.50
C VAL A 51 0.84 11.95 1.76
N GLY A 52 1.20 11.25 2.84
CA GLY A 52 0.47 11.25 4.10
C GLY A 52 -0.61 10.18 4.24
N THR A 53 -0.91 9.40 3.18
CA THR A 53 -1.82 8.24 3.30
C THR A 53 -1.24 7.20 4.26
N GLU A 54 -1.99 6.86 5.32
CA GLU A 54 -1.58 5.87 6.31
C GLU A 54 -1.59 4.44 5.77
N ILE A 55 -0.63 3.67 6.26
CA ILE A 55 -0.34 2.30 5.84
C ILE A 55 -0.47 1.37 7.03
N PHE A 56 -1.32 0.37 6.86
CA PHE A 56 -1.62 -0.63 7.88
C PHE A 56 -1.18 -2.00 7.42
N THR A 57 -0.40 -2.69 8.25
CA THR A 57 0.09 -4.05 7.96
C THR A 57 -0.24 -4.99 9.10
N SER A 58 -0.29 -6.29 8.83
CA SER A 58 -0.51 -7.33 9.82
C SER A 58 0.62 -8.35 9.76
N GLN A 59 1.10 -8.80 10.92
CA GLN A 59 2.10 -9.87 11.00
C GLN A 59 1.52 -11.23 10.60
N ASP A 60 0.22 -11.44 10.82
CA ASP A 60 -0.49 -12.67 10.43
C ASP A 60 -0.71 -12.76 8.92
N ASN A 61 -0.74 -11.61 8.22
CA ASN A 61 -1.02 -11.53 6.79
C ASN A 61 -0.06 -10.57 6.07
N PRO A 62 1.24 -10.90 5.94
CA PRO A 62 2.24 -10.00 5.36
C PRO A 62 2.04 -9.73 3.86
N ASN A 63 1.23 -10.55 3.17
CA ASN A 63 0.92 -10.37 1.76
C ASN A 63 -0.21 -9.37 1.51
N LYS A 64 -0.82 -8.83 2.57
CA LYS A 64 -1.95 -7.90 2.50
C LYS A 64 -1.66 -6.67 3.34
N ILE A 65 -2.04 -5.53 2.82
CA ILE A 65 -1.99 -4.26 3.54
C ILE A 65 -3.31 -3.52 3.33
N TYR A 66 -3.57 -2.57 4.22
CA TYR A 66 -4.67 -1.63 4.08
C TYR A 66 -4.12 -0.22 4.06
N LEU A 67 -4.79 0.64 3.28
CA LEU A 67 -4.44 2.04 3.12
C LEU A 67 -5.67 2.88 3.41
N GLU A 68 -5.55 3.89 4.28
CA GLU A 68 -6.66 4.78 4.58
C GLU A 68 -6.77 5.88 3.51
N ILE A 69 -7.91 5.92 2.83
CA ILE A 69 -8.16 6.87 1.73
C ILE A 69 -9.14 7.99 2.09
N ASP A 70 -10.06 7.75 3.02
CA ASP A 70 -11.10 8.70 3.44
C ASP A 70 -11.52 8.34 4.87
N ASN A 71 -10.97 9.03 5.90
CA ASN A 71 -11.34 8.94 7.33
C ASN A 71 -12.38 7.84 7.66
N SER A 72 -11.94 6.60 7.84
CA SER A 72 -12.77 5.37 7.97
C SER A 72 -13.12 4.60 6.68
N LYS A 73 -12.39 4.78 5.59
CA LYS A 73 -12.38 3.89 4.43
C LYS A 73 -10.97 3.41 4.16
N TYR A 74 -10.85 2.09 4.10
CA TYR A 74 -9.60 1.42 3.87
C TYR A 74 -9.69 0.64 2.56
N VAL A 75 -8.61 0.65 1.78
CA VAL A 75 -8.52 -0.15 0.57
C VAL A 75 -7.50 -1.26 0.77
N GLU A 76 -7.88 -2.47 0.38
CA GLU A 76 -7.01 -3.64 0.41
C GLU A 76 -6.05 -3.61 -0.77
N TYR A 77 -4.77 -3.79 -0.45
CA TYR A 77 -3.71 -3.98 -1.42
C TYR A 77 -3.06 -5.33 -1.17
N ILE A 78 -2.79 -6.06 -2.25
CA ILE A 78 -2.17 -7.39 -2.22
C ILE A 78 -0.76 -7.33 -2.78
N ARG A 79 0.16 -8.08 -2.18
CA ARG A 79 1.54 -8.19 -2.65
C ARG A 79 1.57 -8.77 -4.05
N LEU A 80 2.23 -8.08 -4.97
CA LEU A 80 2.44 -8.54 -6.33
C LEU A 80 3.71 -9.39 -6.39
N PRO A 81 3.74 -10.44 -7.23
CA PRO A 81 4.97 -11.20 -7.47
C PRO A 81 6.05 -10.31 -8.10
N GLU A 82 7.33 -10.62 -7.89
CA GLU A 82 8.48 -9.79 -8.31
C GLU A 82 8.55 -9.46 -9.82
N ALA A 83 7.78 -10.15 -10.67
CA ALA A 83 7.72 -9.95 -12.12
C ALA A 83 7.23 -8.55 -12.57
N TYR A 84 6.81 -7.67 -11.66
CA TYR A 84 6.39 -6.30 -11.96
C TYR A 84 7.50 -5.25 -11.72
N THR A 85 8.76 -5.68 -11.59
CA THR A 85 9.91 -4.79 -11.25
C THR A 85 10.94 -4.59 -12.38
N GLU A 86 10.60 -4.96 -13.62
CA GLU A 86 11.48 -4.79 -14.80
C GLU A 86 11.50 -3.37 -15.39
#